data_AF-A0A7K6VW66-F1
#
_entry.id   AF-A0A7K6VW66-F1
#
_cell.length_a   1.000
_cell.length_b   1.000
_cell.length_c   1.000
_cell.angle_alpha   90.00
_cell.angle_beta   90.00
_cell.angle_gamma   90.00
#
_symmetry.space_group_name_H-M   'P 1'
#
loop_
_entity.id
_entity.type
_entity.pdbx_description
1 polymer ?
#
loop_
_entity_poly.entity_id
_entity_poly.type
_entity_poly.pdbx_seq_one_letter_code
_entity_poly.pdbx_strand_id
1 'polypeptide(L)'
;QLCFVCGQRGATIMCCEENCSRWFHLPCAKEGGCATLYFPDYRSYCPEHRPEQDMQTTPEPGTKCLICMEPVEDRTTYRSIVCPACKRAWFHRDCIQVGAIPSAQDHSRC
;
A
#
# COMPACT_ATOMS: atom_id res chain seq x y z
N GLN A 1 -17.87 4.15 15.19
CA GLN A 1 -16.55 4.81 15.04
C GLN A 1 -16.61 5.80 13.88
N LEU A 2 -15.93 6.94 13.99
CA LEU A 2 -15.81 7.95 12.92
C LEU A 2 -14.60 7.64 12.06
N CYS A 3 -14.74 7.76 10.74
CA CYS A 3 -13.60 7.66 9.84
C CYS A 3 -12.77 8.95 9.86
N PHE A 4 -11.47 8.84 10.14
CA PHE A 4 -10.59 10.02 10.14
C PHE A 4 -10.36 10.61 8.73
N VAL A 5 -10.69 9.85 7.67
CA VAL A 5 -10.52 10.26 6.27
C VAL A 5 -11.73 11.04 5.77
N CYS A 6 -12.94 10.50 5.90
CA CYS A 6 -14.18 11.11 5.36
C CYS A 6 -15.09 11.76 6.42
N GLY A 7 -14.78 11.59 7.71
CA GLY A 7 -15.58 12.12 8.83
C GLY A 7 -16.90 11.39 9.10
N GLN A 8 -17.27 10.38 8.30
CA GLN A 8 -18.54 9.67 8.46
C GLN A 8 -18.46 8.54 9.51
N ARG A 9 -19.60 8.22 10.13
CA ARG A 9 -19.71 7.09 11.08
C ARG A 9 -19.64 5.74 10.33
N GLY A 10 -19.37 4.68 11.07
CA GLY A 10 -19.37 3.30 10.55
C GLY A 10 -18.00 2.80 10.07
N ALA A 11 -16.91 3.48 10.42
CA ALA A 11 -15.58 2.95 10.23
C ALA A 11 -15.40 1.64 11.03
N THR A 12 -14.78 0.63 10.42
CA THR A 12 -14.62 -0.72 11.01
C THR A 12 -13.15 -1.13 11.16
N ILE A 13 -12.22 -0.41 10.54
CA ILE A 13 -10.79 -0.71 10.62
C ILE A 13 -10.14 0.25 11.61
N MET A 14 -9.37 -0.29 12.55
CA MET A 14 -8.58 0.46 13.51
C MET A 14 -7.09 0.36 13.18
N CYS A 15 -6.33 1.41 13.46
CA CYS A 15 -4.87 1.35 13.44
C CYS A 15 -4.36 0.34 14.50
N CYS A 16 -3.38 -0.48 14.13
CA CYS A 16 -2.78 -1.49 14.99
C CYS A 16 -1.74 -0.93 15.98
N GLU A 17 -1.27 0.30 15.76
CA GLU A 17 -0.33 0.95 16.66
C GLU A 17 -0.93 1.19 18.04
N GLU A 18 -0.15 0.91 19.08
CA GLU A 18 -0.57 1.15 20.46
C GLU A 18 -0.85 2.64 20.68
N ASN A 19 -1.90 2.96 21.43
CA ASN A 19 -2.38 4.33 21.67
C ASN A 19 -2.87 5.10 20.42
N CYS A 20 -2.95 4.48 19.24
CA CYS A 20 -3.59 5.11 18.08
C CYS A 20 -5.08 4.78 18.01
N SER A 21 -5.93 5.79 18.25
CA SER A 21 -7.39 5.64 18.19
C SER A 21 -8.00 5.98 16.82
N ARG A 22 -7.20 5.95 15.73
CA ARG A 22 -7.68 6.29 14.39
C ARG A 22 -8.43 5.12 13.77
N TRP A 23 -9.65 5.39 13.30
CA TRP A 23 -10.50 4.44 12.59
C TRP A 23 -10.75 4.89 11.15
N PHE A 24 -10.88 3.95 10.22
CA PHE A 24 -11.19 4.24 8.83
C PHE A 24 -12.08 3.18 8.19
N HIS A 25 -12.81 3.57 7.13
CA HIS A 25 -13.50 2.62 6.28
C HIS A 25 -12.50 1.91 5.37
N LEU A 26 -12.81 0.68 4.96
CA LEU A 26 -12.00 -0.04 3.97
C LEU A 26 -11.86 0.73 2.65
N PRO A 27 -12.92 1.32 2.04
CA PRO A 27 -12.78 2.17 0.85
C PRO A 27 -11.89 3.40 1.08
N CYS A 28 -11.98 4.00 2.27
CA CYS A 28 -11.18 5.18 2.62
C CYS A 28 -9.70 4.85 2.89
N ALA A 29 -9.34 3.58 3.08
CA ALA A 29 -7.96 3.20 3.36
C ALA A 29 -7.02 3.64 2.23
N LYS A 30 -7.41 3.40 0.97
CA LYS A 30 -6.62 3.76 -0.21
C LYS A 30 -6.45 5.29 -0.33
N GLU A 31 -7.56 6.02 -0.33
CA GLU A 31 -7.56 7.49 -0.47
C GLU A 31 -6.83 8.16 0.69
N GLY A 32 -7.05 7.65 1.90
CA GLY A 32 -6.42 8.15 3.10
C GLY A 32 -4.97 7.71 3.27
N GLY A 33 -4.40 6.89 2.39
CA GLY A 33 -3.01 6.42 2.51
C GLY A 33 -2.79 5.44 3.67
N CYS A 34 -3.82 4.74 4.13
CA CYS A 34 -3.69 3.71 5.16
C CYS A 34 -3.10 2.42 4.58
N ALA A 35 -2.49 1.62 5.44
CA ALA A 35 -2.04 0.26 5.12
C ALA A 35 -3.05 -0.77 5.59
N THR A 36 -3.39 -1.75 4.76
CA THR A 36 -3.98 -3.01 5.21
C THR A 36 -3.08 -4.14 4.74
N LEU A 37 -2.64 -5.00 5.66
CA LEU A 37 -1.72 -6.11 5.42
C LEU A 37 -2.44 -7.41 5.77
N TYR A 38 -2.60 -8.29 4.76
CA TYR A 38 -3.40 -9.51 4.84
C TYR A 38 -2.55 -10.78 5.07
N PHE A 39 -1.58 -10.75 5.99
CA PHE A 39 -0.71 -11.91 6.29
C PHE A 39 -0.09 -11.86 7.70
N PRO A 40 0.09 -13.02 8.36
CA PRO A 40 -0.94 -13.96 8.81
C PRO A 40 -1.88 -13.36 9.88
N ASP A 41 -1.47 -12.29 10.55
CA ASP A 41 -2.35 -11.47 11.39
C ASP A 41 -2.86 -10.29 10.55
N TYR A 42 -4.17 -10.08 10.51
CA TYR A 42 -4.72 -8.88 9.86
C TYR A 42 -4.23 -7.63 10.60
N ARG A 43 -3.35 -6.86 9.96
CA ARG A 43 -2.81 -5.62 10.53
C ARG A 43 -3.13 -4.44 9.64
N SER A 44 -3.59 -3.36 10.25
CA SER A 44 -4.00 -2.14 9.58
C SER A 44 -3.34 -0.94 10.23
N TYR A 45 -2.86 0.02 9.44
CA TYR A 45 -2.12 1.17 9.96
C TYR A 45 -2.61 2.46 9.33
N CYS A 46 -2.74 3.50 10.14
CA CYS A 46 -3.01 4.84 9.64
C CYS A 46 -1.78 5.42 8.93
N PRO A 47 -1.89 6.57 8.25
CA PRO A 47 -0.80 7.15 7.45
C PRO A 47 0.49 7.45 8.23
N GLU A 48 0.34 7.67 9.54
CA GLU A 48 1.44 8.02 10.45
C GLU A 48 2.16 6.79 10.99
N HIS A 49 1.47 5.64 11.08
CA HIS A 49 2.01 4.41 11.66
C HIS A 49 2.19 3.29 10.64
N ARG A 50 1.91 3.57 9.36
CA ARG A 50 2.11 2.58 8.30
C ARG A 50 3.59 2.26 8.15
N PRO A 51 3.94 1.00 7.85
CA PRO A 51 5.34 0.66 7.58
C PRO A 51 5.85 1.43 6.37
N GLU A 52 6.93 2.17 6.57
CA GLU A 52 7.66 2.82 5.49
C GLU A 52 8.73 1.86 4.97
N GLN A 53 8.93 1.85 3.66
CA GLN A 53 10.10 1.22 3.08
C GLN A 53 11.20 2.28 3.03
N ASP A 54 12.39 1.96 3.54
CA ASP A 54 13.57 2.84 3.35
C ASP A 54 13.90 2.88 1.85
N MET A 55 13.48 3.96 1.20
CA MET A 55 13.60 4.18 -0.23
C MET A 55 14.83 5.05 -0.49
N GLN A 56 15.99 4.42 -0.56
CA GLN A 56 17.22 5.07 -0.99
C GLN A 56 17.27 5.32 -2.51
N THR A 57 16.25 4.89 -3.25
CA THR A 57 16.19 5.00 -4.71
C THR A 57 14.80 5.44 -5.17
N THR A 58 14.76 6.39 -6.10
CA THR A 58 13.54 6.85 -6.78
C THR A 58 13.34 6.04 -8.05
N PRO A 59 12.09 5.77 -8.48
CA PRO A 59 11.87 5.13 -9.77
C PRO A 59 12.37 6.06 -10.89
N GLU A 60 13.00 5.49 -11.92
CA GLU A 60 13.34 6.27 -13.11
C GLU A 60 12.05 6.77 -13.79
N PRO A 61 12.06 7.96 -14.43
CA PRO A 61 10.88 8.45 -15.14
C PRO A 61 10.36 7.43 -16.16
N GLY A 62 9.05 7.14 -16.09
CA GLY A 62 8.42 6.15 -16.96
C GLY A 62 8.56 4.70 -16.50
N THR A 63 9.11 4.44 -15.30
CA THR A 63 9.05 3.11 -14.67
C THR A 63 7.61 2.64 -14.57
N LYS A 64 7.34 1.40 -14.99
CA LYS A 64 6.01 0.79 -14.98
C LYS A 64 5.86 -0.21 -13.85
N CYS A 65 4.67 -0.28 -13.27
CA CYS A 65 4.31 -1.36 -12.38
C CYS A 65 4.20 -2.66 -13.17
N LEU A 66 4.89 -3.72 -12.74
CA LEU A 66 4.88 -5.00 -13.47
C LEU A 66 3.56 -5.77 -13.36
N ILE A 67 2.61 -5.33 -12.53
CA ILE A 67 1.32 -6.00 -12.34
C ILE A 67 0.25 -5.40 -13.27
N CYS A 68 0.12 -4.07 -13.29
CA CYS A 68 -0.89 -3.38 -14.10
C CYS A 68 -0.33 -2.77 -15.39
N MET A 69 1.00 -2.76 -15.57
CA MET A 69 1.72 -2.16 -16.71
C MET A 69 1.56 -0.62 -16.84
N GLU A 70 0.94 0.03 -15.86
CA GLU A 70 0.80 1.48 -15.77
C GLU A 70 2.01 2.13 -15.08
N PRO A 71 2.34 3.41 -15.37
CA PRO A 71 3.44 4.10 -14.74
C PRO A 71 3.26 4.20 -13.21
N VAL A 72 4.34 3.93 -12.47
CA VAL A 72 4.39 4.27 -11.03
C VAL A 72 4.62 5.76 -10.86
N GLU A 73 4.19 6.32 -9.74
CA GLU A 73 4.50 7.72 -9.42
C GLU A 73 6.03 7.89 -9.41
N ASP A 74 6.51 8.93 -10.09
CA ASP A 74 7.94 9.29 -10.26
C ASP A 74 8.60 9.79 -8.97
N ARG A 75 7.81 9.87 -7.89
CA ARG A 75 8.24 10.27 -6.55
C ARG A 75 8.14 9.09 -5.60
N THR A 76 8.98 9.12 -4.57
CA THR A 76 8.88 8.21 -3.41
C THR A 76 7.63 8.56 -2.60
N THR A 77 6.48 8.07 -3.04
CA THR A 77 5.24 8.12 -2.26
C THR A 77 4.93 6.73 -1.72
N TYR A 78 4.11 6.67 -0.69
CA TYR A 78 3.64 5.40 -0.13
C TYR A 78 2.87 4.53 -1.15
N ARG A 79 2.41 5.13 -2.26
CA ARG A 79 1.69 4.41 -3.32
C ARG A 79 2.62 3.58 -4.20
N SER A 80 3.93 3.81 -4.13
CA SER A 80 4.94 3.07 -4.89
C SER A 80 5.82 2.23 -3.95
N ILE A 81 6.13 1.01 -4.34
CA ILE A 81 7.04 0.12 -3.60
C ILE A 81 8.04 -0.51 -4.56
N VAL A 82 9.32 -0.51 -4.18
CA VAL A 82 10.36 -1.25 -4.89
C VAL A 82 10.50 -2.64 -4.28
N CYS A 83 10.76 -3.66 -5.10
CA CYS A 83 11.03 -5.02 -4.66
C CYS A 83 12.18 -5.03 -3.64
N PRO A 84 11.96 -5.55 -2.41
CA PRO A 84 12.99 -5.54 -1.38
C PRO A 84 14.19 -6.44 -1.73
N ALA A 85 14.02 -7.43 -2.61
CA ALA A 85 15.07 -8.36 -3.01
C ALA A 85 16.01 -7.78 -4.09
N CYS A 86 15.45 -7.34 -5.22
CA CYS A 86 16.27 -6.89 -6.36
C CYS A 86 16.51 -5.38 -6.40
N LYS A 87 15.74 -4.59 -5.64
CA LYS A 87 15.78 -3.11 -5.62
C LYS A 87 15.61 -2.44 -6.99
N ARG A 88 15.07 -3.17 -7.97
CA ARG A 88 14.92 -2.73 -9.37
C ARG A 88 13.49 -2.75 -9.87
N ALA A 89 12.69 -3.73 -9.44
CA ALA A 89 11.29 -3.84 -9.84
C ALA A 89 10.41 -2.94 -8.98
N TRP A 90 9.45 -2.25 -9.60
CA TRP A 90 8.58 -1.29 -8.96
C TRP A 90 7.11 -1.67 -9.12
N PHE A 91 6.30 -1.35 -8.11
CA PHE A 91 4.89 -1.70 -8.08
C PHE A 91 4.08 -0.58 -7.44
N HIS A 92 2.82 -0.42 -7.87
CA HIS A 92 1.85 0.27 -7.02
C HIS A 92 1.57 -0.61 -5.81
N ARG A 93 1.55 -0.02 -4.61
CA ARG A 93 1.26 -0.75 -3.38
C ARG A 93 -0.14 -1.39 -3.43
N ASP A 94 -1.10 -0.72 -4.05
CA ASP A 94 -2.44 -1.24 -4.31
C ASP A 94 -2.41 -2.53 -5.16
N CYS A 95 -1.50 -2.62 -6.14
CA CYS A 95 -1.35 -3.80 -6.98
C CYS A 95 -0.72 -4.99 -6.24
N ILE A 96 -0.02 -4.75 -5.12
CA ILE A 96 0.49 -5.81 -4.24
C ILE A 96 -0.56 -6.22 -3.20
N GLN A 97 -1.34 -5.26 -2.69
CA GLN A 97 -2.38 -5.51 -1.68
C GLN A 97 -3.60 -6.23 -2.25
N VAL A 98 -3.91 -5.99 -3.52
CA VAL A 98 -4.89 -6.77 -4.27
C VAL A 98 -4.11 -7.82 -5.04
N GLY A 99 -4.41 -9.10 -4.84
CA GLY A 99 -4.06 -10.14 -5.81
C GLY A 99 -4.81 -9.89 -7.12
N ALA A 100 -4.46 -8.81 -7.83
CA ALA A 100 -5.05 -8.43 -9.10
C ALA A 100 -4.47 -9.37 -10.17
N ILE A 101 -5.03 -10.57 -10.24
CA ILE A 101 -4.84 -11.49 -11.36
C ILE A 101 -5.54 -10.83 -12.56
N PRO A 102 -4.82 -10.67 -13.68
CA PRO A 102 -5.19 -11.44 -14.86
C PRO A 102 -3.99 -12.22 -15.41
N SER A 103 -4.17 -13.53 -15.50
CA SER A 103 -3.37 -14.51 -16.25
C SER A 103 -1.91 -14.76 -15.82
N ALA A 104 -1.67 -16.01 -15.46
CA ALA A 104 -0.42 -16.61 -15.07
C ALA A 104 0.73 -16.35 -16.07
N GLN A 105 1.86 -15.86 -15.56
CA GLN A 105 3.18 -16.51 -15.64
C GLN A 105 4.18 -15.77 -14.74
N ASP A 106 4.77 -16.51 -13.79
CA ASP A 106 6.05 -16.23 -13.13
C ASP A 106 6.21 -15.03 -12.14
N HIS A 107 5.28 -14.87 -11.20
CA HIS A 107 5.46 -13.95 -10.06
C HIS A 107 6.24 -14.58 -8.88
N SER A 108 7.39 -15.21 -9.14
CA SER A 108 8.26 -15.69 -8.05
C SER A 108 9.74 -15.38 -8.20
N ARG A 109 10.16 -14.70 -9.27
CA ARG A 109 11.56 -14.31 -9.47
C ARG A 109 11.63 -12.91 -10.07
N CYS A 110 12.05 -11.96 -9.24
CA CYS A 110 12.88 -10.88 -9.75
C CYS A 110 14.28 -11.42 -10.07
#